data_AF-A0A0P8WDK7-F1
#
_entry.id   AF-A0A0P8WDK7-F1
#
_cell.length_a   1.000
_cell.length_b   1.000
_cell.length_c   1.000
_cell.angle_alpha   90.00
_cell.angle_beta   90.00
_cell.angle_gamma   90.00
#
_symmetry.space_group_name_H-M   'P 1'
#
loop_
_entity.id
_entity.type
_entity.pdbx_description
1 polymer ?
#
loop_
_entity_poly.entity_id
_entity_poly.type
_entity_poly.pdbx_seq_one_letter_code
_entity_poly.pdbx_strand_id
1 'polypeptide(L)'
;MFMQFYYGEGNLSRILDEMEFWKRQESEHTIVIRQIVNNLESEFVIRLQQFEQDFHQVEGIAVKYIETIIRSKGNINLTIQQQTMQLISLAFCQSQQFIMLLNQILSESEAARNNPVAAVVINHIRRESEYFIGIAQTVLS
;
A
#
# COMPACT_ATOMS: atom_id res chain seq x y z
N MET A 1 1.17 17.06 6.01
CA MET A 1 2.53 17.65 5.93
C MET A 1 3.38 16.68 5.15
N PHE A 2 3.67 16.96 3.87
CA PHE A 2 4.55 16.11 3.08
C PHE A 2 6.00 16.42 3.45
N MET A 3 6.65 15.49 4.12
CA MET A 3 8.05 15.63 4.51
C MET A 3 8.93 15.16 3.36
N GLN A 4 9.33 16.07 2.47
CA GLN A 4 10.32 15.76 1.44
C GLN A 4 11.72 16.07 1.96
N PHE A 5 12.44 15.03 2.37
CA PHE A 5 13.89 15.10 2.49
C PHE A 5 14.56 14.39 1.32
N TYR A 6 15.57 15.06 0.74
CA TYR A 6 16.47 14.47 -0.24
C TYR A 6 17.75 14.06 0.49
N TYR A 7 17.94 12.76 0.70
CA TYR A 7 19.17 12.18 1.22
C TYR A 7 19.71 11.20 0.16
N GLY A 8 20.94 11.44 -0.33
CA GLY A 8 21.59 10.60 -1.35
C GLY A 8 21.88 9.17 -0.87
N GLU A 9 22.09 8.24 -1.81
CA GLU A 9 22.42 6.79 -1.69
C GLU A 9 21.62 5.91 -0.69
N GLY A 10 20.70 6.47 0.09
CA GLY A 10 19.84 5.79 1.07
C GLY A 10 18.51 5.24 0.51
N ASN A 11 18.55 4.58 -0.64
CA ASN A 11 17.32 4.18 -1.36
C ASN A 11 16.47 3.14 -0.58
N LEU A 12 17.11 2.14 0.05
CA LEU A 12 16.41 1.02 0.70
C LEU A 12 15.73 1.40 2.02
N SER A 13 16.34 2.22 2.87
CA SER A 13 15.70 2.66 4.11
C SER A 13 14.49 3.55 3.82
N ARG A 14 14.63 4.47 2.85
CA ARG A 14 13.54 5.37 2.46
C ARG A 14 12.33 4.62 1.91
N ILE A 15 12.55 3.66 0.99
CA ILE A 15 11.42 2.90 0.43
C ILE A 15 10.75 2.02 1.48
N LEU A 16 11.48 1.55 2.50
CA LEU A 16 10.88 0.84 3.62
C LEU A 16 10.01 1.75 4.49
N ASP A 17 10.45 2.98 4.79
CA ASP A 17 9.65 3.97 5.52
C ASP A 17 8.37 4.34 4.75
N GLU A 18 8.49 4.59 3.44
CA GLU A 18 7.35 4.84 2.56
C GLU A 18 6.42 3.61 2.51
N MET A 19 6.97 2.39 2.45
CA MET A 19 6.18 1.17 2.45
C MET A 19 5.41 0.98 3.76
N GLU A 20 6.05 1.18 4.92
CA GLU A 20 5.35 1.15 6.21
C GLU A 20 4.16 2.10 6.19
N PHE A 21 4.40 3.36 5.83
CA PHE A 21 3.37 4.38 5.79
C PHE A 21 2.22 4.02 4.83
N TRP A 22 2.54 3.71 3.58
CA TRP A 22 1.52 3.49 2.56
C TRP A 22 0.78 2.16 2.72
N LYS A 23 1.41 1.10 3.22
CA LYS A 23 0.69 -0.15 3.52
C LYS A 23 -0.31 0.05 4.66
N ARG A 24 0.04 0.85 5.67
CA ARG A 24 -0.91 1.24 6.72
C ARG A 24 -2.09 2.01 6.15
N GLN A 25 -1.83 3.03 5.32
CA GLN A 25 -2.89 3.81 4.67
C GLN A 25 -3.81 2.94 3.81
N GLU A 26 -3.26 2.06 2.97
CA GLU A 26 -4.07 1.16 2.14
C GLU A 26 -4.90 0.17 2.98
N SER A 27 -4.36 -0.33 4.09
CA SER A 27 -5.11 -1.15 5.04
C SER A 27 -6.30 -0.37 5.63
N GLU A 28 -6.07 0.84 6.13
CA GLU A 28 -7.12 1.72 6.66
C GLU A 28 -8.17 2.07 5.59
N HIS A 29 -7.74 2.27 4.34
CA HIS A 29 -8.62 2.53 3.22
C HIS A 29 -9.58 1.37 2.93
N THR A 30 -9.17 0.12 3.15
CA THR A 30 -10.11 -1.01 3.02
C THR A 30 -11.27 -0.89 4.01
N ILE A 31 -10.99 -0.41 5.23
CA ILE A 31 -11.99 -0.20 6.28
C ILE A 31 -12.89 0.97 5.90
N VAL A 32 -12.31 2.10 5.51
CA VAL A 32 -13.04 3.31 5.08
C VAL A 32 -14.06 2.96 4.00
N ILE A 33 -13.67 2.22 2.97
CA ILE A 33 -14.57 1.82 1.88
C ILE A 33 -15.76 1.02 2.42
N ARG A 34 -15.51 0.02 3.28
CA ARG A 34 -16.58 -0.79 3.88
C ARG A 34 -17.50 0.01 4.81
N GLN A 35 -17.03 1.13 5.38
CA GLN A 35 -17.84 2.00 6.25
C GLN A 35 -18.69 3.01 5.48
N ILE A 36 -18.21 3.51 4.32
CA ILE A 36 -18.92 4.55 3.56
C ILE A 36 -19.87 3.98 2.50
N VAL A 37 -19.63 2.74 2.03
CA VAL A 37 -20.48 2.07 1.04
C VAL A 37 -21.45 1.12 1.75
N ASN A 38 -22.61 1.66 2.12
CA ASN A 38 -23.69 0.86 2.70
C ASN A 38 -24.14 -0.24 1.73
N ASN A 39 -24.34 -1.45 2.23
CA ASN A 39 -24.76 -2.62 1.45
C ASN A 39 -23.79 -3.00 0.31
N LEU A 40 -22.49 -2.72 0.47
CA LEU A 40 -21.46 -3.23 -0.44
C LEU A 40 -21.58 -4.76 -0.57
N GLU A 41 -21.46 -5.26 -1.79
CA GLU A 41 -21.61 -6.68 -2.12
C GLU A 41 -20.57 -7.53 -1.37
N SER A 42 -21.00 -8.70 -0.89
CA SER A 42 -20.18 -9.56 -0.03
C SER A 42 -18.84 -9.96 -0.65
N GLU A 43 -18.79 -10.15 -1.97
CA GLU A 43 -17.55 -10.38 -2.71
C GLU A 43 -16.53 -9.25 -2.46
N PHE A 44 -16.94 -8.00 -2.64
CA PHE A 44 -16.05 -6.86 -2.45
C PHE A 44 -15.68 -6.68 -0.99
N VAL A 45 -16.61 -6.92 -0.06
CA VAL A 45 -16.32 -6.91 1.39
C VAL A 45 -15.22 -7.92 1.73
N ILE A 46 -15.34 -9.16 1.26
CA ILE A 46 -14.36 -10.23 1.51
C ILE A 46 -13.00 -9.86 0.91
N ARG A 47 -12.97 -9.37 -0.34
CA ARG A 47 -11.72 -8.97 -1.01
C ARG A 47 -11.04 -7.80 -0.28
N LEU A 48 -11.80 -6.82 0.18
CA LEU A 48 -11.27 -5.71 0.99
C LEU A 48 -10.70 -6.22 2.32
N GLN A 49 -11.34 -7.18 2.98
CA GLN A 49 -10.82 -7.79 4.22
C GLN A 49 -9.53 -8.58 3.98
N GLN A 50 -9.41 -9.25 2.83
CA GLN A 50 -8.17 -9.92 2.46
C GLN A 50 -7.04 -8.90 2.25
N PHE A 51 -7.30 -7.83 1.50
CA PHE A 51 -6.32 -6.76 1.31
C PHE A 51 -5.87 -6.12 2.63
N GLU A 52 -6.80 -5.89 3.57
CA GLU A 52 -6.46 -5.38 4.91
C GLU A 52 -5.40 -6.25 5.60
N GLN A 53 -5.60 -7.57 5.60
CA GLN A 53 -4.67 -8.52 6.20
C GLN A 53 -3.33 -8.55 5.47
N ASP A 54 -3.39 -8.59 4.14
CA ASP A 54 -2.20 -8.64 3.28
C ASP A 54 -1.33 -7.38 3.44
N PHE A 55 -1.96 -6.20 3.58
CA PHE A 55 -1.26 -4.94 3.81
C PHE A 55 -0.65 -4.85 5.20
N HIS A 56 -1.39 -5.25 6.25
CA HIS A 56 -0.83 -5.32 7.60
C HIS A 56 0.37 -6.27 7.67
N GLN A 57 0.34 -7.38 6.94
CA GLN A 57 1.48 -8.30 6.89
C GLN A 57 2.72 -7.63 6.28
N VAL A 58 2.56 -6.92 5.16
CA VAL A 58 3.69 -6.23 4.50
C VAL A 58 4.20 -5.07 5.34
N GLU A 59 3.32 -4.28 5.95
CA GLU A 59 3.68 -3.24 6.93
C GLU A 59 4.55 -3.84 8.05
N GLY A 60 4.09 -4.94 8.67
CA GLY A 60 4.81 -5.60 9.75
C GLY A 60 6.19 -6.14 9.34
N ILE A 61 6.36 -6.59 8.09
CA ILE A 61 7.67 -6.99 7.58
C ILE A 61 8.55 -5.77 7.31
N ALA A 62 8.00 -4.68 6.76
CA ALA A 62 8.74 -3.44 6.52
C ALA A 62 9.32 -2.89 7.83
N VAL A 63 8.52 -2.82 8.90
CA VAL A 63 8.97 -2.41 10.25
C VAL A 63 10.13 -3.27 10.73
N LYS A 64 10.04 -4.60 10.60
CA LYS A 64 11.14 -5.50 11.00
C LYS A 64 12.43 -5.24 10.23
N TYR A 65 12.34 -4.92 8.94
CA TYR A 65 13.51 -4.61 8.12
C TYR A 65 14.11 -3.24 8.47
N ILE A 66 13.28 -2.23 8.73
CA ILE A 66 13.71 -0.92 9.25
C ILE A 66 14.51 -1.12 10.54
N GLU A 67 13.96 -1.84 11.53
CA GLU A 67 14.64 -2.12 12.79
C GLU A 67 15.96 -2.89 12.59
N THR A 68 15.99 -3.84 11.67
CA THR A 68 17.19 -4.63 11.36
C THR A 68 18.29 -3.74 10.80
N ILE A 69 17.96 -2.84 9.85
CA ILE A 69 18.90 -1.90 9.26
C ILE A 69 19.45 -0.93 10.32
N ILE A 70 18.57 -0.37 11.16
CA ILE A 70 18.95 0.54 12.26
C ILE A 70 19.91 -0.16 13.22
N ARG A 71 19.58 -1.36 13.71
CA ARG A 71 20.41 -2.13 14.66
C ARG A 71 21.75 -2.54 14.05
N SER A 72 21.79 -2.77 12.74
CA SER A 72 23.01 -3.10 12.00
C SER A 72 23.84 -1.86 11.64
N LYS A 73 23.39 -0.65 12.01
CA LYS A 73 24.00 0.64 11.61
C LYS A 73 24.20 0.75 10.09
N GLY A 74 23.25 0.22 9.31
CA GLY A 74 23.32 0.18 7.85
C GLY A 74 24.19 -0.93 7.26
N ASN A 75 24.93 -1.70 8.07
CA ASN A 75 25.76 -2.81 7.59
C ASN A 75 24.92 -4.08 7.37
N ILE A 76 24.09 -4.07 6.34
CA ILE A 76 23.28 -5.21 5.94
C ILE A 76 24.00 -6.08 4.90
N ASN A 77 23.83 -7.40 4.99
CA ASN A 77 24.37 -8.33 4.00
C ASN A 77 23.52 -8.38 2.72
N LEU A 78 24.04 -9.02 1.68
CA LEU A 78 23.36 -9.17 0.39
C LEU A 78 22.01 -9.90 0.51
N THR A 79 21.85 -10.80 1.48
CA THR A 79 20.58 -11.51 1.71
C THR A 79 19.48 -10.56 2.16
N ILE A 80 19.75 -9.68 3.14
CA ILE A 80 18.77 -8.69 3.60
C ILE A 80 18.43 -7.69 2.48
N GLN A 81 19.42 -7.30 1.68
CA GLN A 81 19.17 -6.45 0.51
C GLN A 81 18.22 -7.13 -0.50
N GLN A 82 18.48 -8.40 -0.85
CA GLN A 82 17.62 -9.15 -1.77
C GLN A 82 16.21 -9.36 -1.22
N GLN A 83 16.08 -9.68 0.06
CA GLN A 83 14.77 -9.81 0.72
C GLN A 83 14.01 -8.49 0.73
N THR A 84 14.70 -7.37 0.94
CA THR A 84 14.10 -6.03 0.86
C THR A 84 13.57 -5.77 -0.55
N MET A 85 14.35 -6.08 -1.60
CA MET A 85 13.89 -5.93 -2.99
C MET A 85 12.68 -6.80 -3.32
N GLN A 86 12.62 -8.03 -2.80
CA GLN A 86 11.45 -8.91 -2.95
C GLN A 86 10.21 -8.33 -2.26
N LEU A 87 10.38 -7.76 -1.07
CA LEU A 87 9.29 -7.10 -0.35
C LEU A 87 8.76 -5.88 -1.11
N ILE A 88 9.66 -5.07 -1.70
CA ILE A 88 9.27 -3.92 -2.53
C ILE A 88 8.46 -4.37 -3.75
N SER A 89 8.91 -5.42 -4.43
CA SER A 89 8.18 -6.00 -5.57
C SER A 89 6.80 -6.52 -5.16
N LEU A 90 6.70 -7.20 -4.01
CA LEU A 90 5.42 -7.65 -3.46
C LEU A 90 4.48 -6.48 -3.17
N ALA A 91 4.96 -5.46 -2.45
CA ALA A 91 4.17 -4.29 -2.09
C ALA A 91 3.69 -3.52 -3.33
N PHE A 92 4.54 -3.41 -4.35
CA PHE A 92 4.20 -2.83 -5.65
C PHE A 92 3.06 -3.60 -6.32
N CYS A 93 3.20 -4.91 -6.46
CA CYS A 93 2.18 -5.77 -7.06
C CYS A 93 0.85 -5.77 -6.28
N GLN A 94 0.89 -5.73 -4.95
CA GLN A 94 -0.32 -5.62 -4.14
C GLN A 94 -1.07 -4.31 -4.38
N SER A 95 -0.34 -3.19 -4.47
CA SER A 95 -0.95 -1.86 -4.72
C SER A 95 -1.62 -1.81 -6.10
N GLN A 96 -1.00 -2.45 -7.11
CA GLN A 96 -1.60 -2.56 -8.44
C GLN A 96 -2.90 -3.37 -8.43
N GLN A 97 -2.89 -4.51 -7.74
CA GLN A 97 -4.08 -5.35 -7.61
C GLN A 97 -5.19 -4.66 -6.79
N PHE A 98 -4.81 -3.86 -5.79
CA PHE A 98 -5.75 -3.07 -5.01
C PHE A 98 -6.41 -2.01 -5.89
N ILE A 99 -5.65 -1.27 -6.69
CA ILE A 99 -6.22 -0.34 -7.69
C ILE A 99 -7.19 -1.05 -8.64
N MET A 100 -6.87 -2.27 -9.09
CA MET A 100 -7.79 -3.06 -9.91
C MET A 100 -9.10 -3.35 -9.18
N LEU A 101 -9.04 -3.75 -7.90
CA LEU A 101 -10.24 -3.93 -7.07
C LEU A 101 -11.02 -2.62 -6.92
N LEU A 102 -10.36 -1.48 -6.67
CA LEU A 102 -11.04 -0.19 -6.55
C LEU A 102 -11.78 0.19 -7.84
N ASN A 103 -11.17 -0.08 -9.00
CA ASN A 103 -11.80 0.14 -10.29
C ASN A 103 -13.03 -0.78 -10.48
N GLN A 104 -12.93 -2.05 -10.09
CA GLN A 104 -14.06 -2.99 -10.12
C GLN A 104 -15.21 -2.53 -9.21
N ILE A 105 -14.92 -2.10 -7.98
CA ILE A 105 -15.93 -1.55 -7.08
C ILE A 105 -16.63 -0.36 -7.75
N LEU A 106 -15.89 0.58 -8.36
CA LEU A 106 -16.47 1.74 -9.03
C LEU A 106 -17.33 1.37 -10.26
N SER A 107 -16.95 0.34 -11.03
CA SER A 107 -17.64 -0.03 -12.26
C SER A 107 -18.77 -1.03 -12.07
N GLU A 108 -18.66 -1.93 -11.11
CA GLU A 108 -19.51 -3.12 -10.98
C GLU A 108 -20.42 -3.08 -9.76
N SER A 109 -20.02 -2.44 -8.65
CA SER A 109 -20.85 -2.36 -7.43
C SER A 109 -22.05 -1.44 -7.64
N GLU A 110 -23.26 -1.98 -7.46
CA GLU A 110 -24.48 -1.18 -7.46
C GLU A 110 -24.50 -0.23 -6.25
N ALA A 111 -24.04 -0.71 -5.09
CA ALA A 111 -23.96 0.08 -3.87
C ALA A 111 -23.01 1.29 -4.01
N ALA A 112 -21.86 1.11 -4.66
CA ALA A 112 -20.90 2.20 -4.88
C ALA A 112 -21.35 3.16 -5.98
N ARG A 113 -21.92 2.67 -7.10
CA ARG A 113 -22.37 3.52 -8.21
C ARG A 113 -23.49 4.49 -7.82
N ASN A 114 -24.35 4.09 -6.89
CA ASN A 114 -25.43 4.93 -6.38
C ASN A 114 -24.98 5.88 -5.24
N ASN A 115 -23.68 5.93 -4.92
CA ASN A 115 -23.14 6.74 -3.84
C ASN A 115 -22.04 7.70 -4.35
N PRO A 116 -22.34 8.99 -4.59
CA PRO A 116 -21.37 9.95 -5.11
C PRO A 116 -20.21 10.20 -4.14
N VAL A 117 -20.43 10.07 -2.83
CA VAL A 117 -19.36 10.21 -1.82
C VAL A 117 -18.37 9.05 -1.95
N ALA A 118 -18.88 7.82 -2.12
CA ALA A 118 -18.04 6.64 -2.35
C ALA A 118 -17.14 6.83 -3.58
N ALA A 119 -17.71 7.34 -4.68
CA ALA A 119 -16.95 7.60 -5.89
C ALA A 119 -15.79 8.59 -5.67
N VAL A 120 -16.02 9.69 -4.94
CA VAL A 120 -14.97 10.68 -4.64
C VAL A 120 -13.87 10.07 -3.77
N VAL A 121 -14.26 9.36 -2.71
CA VAL A 121 -13.31 8.78 -1.74
C VAL A 121 -12.50 7.66 -2.38
N ILE A 122 -13.12 6.72 -3.09
CA ILE A 122 -12.41 5.61 -3.75
C ILE A 122 -11.42 6.14 -4.81
N ASN A 123 -11.80 7.17 -5.58
CA ASN A 123 -10.86 7.77 -6.52
C ASN A 123 -9.69 8.50 -5.84
N HIS A 124 -9.89 9.05 -4.64
CA HIS A 124 -8.80 9.62 -3.84
C HIS A 124 -7.84 8.55 -3.36
N ILE A 125 -8.36 7.48 -2.76
CA ILE A 125 -7.60 6.31 -2.33
C ILE A 125 -6.78 5.73 -3.49
N ARG A 126 -7.39 5.59 -4.67
CA ARG A 126 -6.69 5.08 -5.86
C ARG A 126 -5.47 5.92 -6.22
N ARG A 127 -5.57 7.25 -6.20
CA ARG A 127 -4.45 8.16 -6.51
C ARG A 127 -3.32 8.05 -5.49
N GLU A 128 -3.63 7.76 -4.24
CA GLU A 128 -2.63 7.54 -3.19
C GLU A 128 -1.88 6.22 -3.38
N SER A 129 -2.57 5.15 -3.76
CA SER A 129 -1.92 3.91 -4.19
C SER A 129 -1.06 4.09 -5.45
N GLU A 130 -1.52 4.88 -6.43
CA GLU A 130 -0.75 5.25 -7.63
C GLU A 130 0.54 6.01 -7.26
N TYR A 131 0.47 6.89 -6.24
CA TYR A 131 1.63 7.60 -5.73
C TYR A 131 2.67 6.65 -5.13
N PHE A 132 2.25 5.72 -4.28
CA PHE A 132 3.16 4.70 -3.73
C PHE A 132 3.80 3.84 -4.82
N ILE A 133 3.02 3.41 -5.81
CA ILE A 133 3.53 2.69 -6.99
C ILE A 133 4.63 3.48 -7.69
N GLY A 134 4.43 4.79 -7.88
CA GLY A 134 5.44 5.66 -8.47
C GLY A 134 6.74 5.67 -7.67
N ILE A 135 6.68 5.74 -6.34
CA ILE A 135 7.86 5.66 -5.47
C ILE A 135 8.55 4.30 -5.63
N ALA A 136 7.81 3.21 -5.46
CA ALA A 136 8.35 1.86 -5.54
C ALA A 136 8.98 1.56 -6.91
N GLN A 137 8.41 2.10 -7.99
CA GLN A 137 8.95 1.94 -9.33
C GLN A 137 10.33 2.57 -9.49
N THR A 138 10.64 3.68 -8.82
CA THR A 138 11.99 4.29 -8.88
C THR A 138 13.10 3.41 -8.30
N VAL A 139 12.73 2.40 -7.50
CA VAL A 139 13.66 1.45 -6.88
C VAL A 139 13.76 0.16 -7.70
N LEU A 140 12.68 -0.22 -8.38
CA LEU A 140 12.59 -1.45 -9.17
C LEU A 140 13.06 -1.30 -10.62
N SER A 141 13.19 -0.06 -11.13
CA SER A 141 13.60 0.26 -12.51
C SER A 141 15.09 0.23 -12.75
#